data_AF-A0A5K1B0K5-F1
#
_entry.id   AF-A0A5K1B0K5-F1
#
_cell.length_a   1.000
_cell.length_b   1.000
_cell.length_c   1.000
_cell.angle_alpha   90.00
_cell.angle_beta   90.00
_cell.angle_gamma   90.00
#
_symmetry.space_group_name_H-M   'P 1'
#
loop_
_entity.id
_entity.type
_entity.pdbx_description
1 polymer ?
#
loop_
_entity_poly.entity_id
_entity_poly.type
_entity_poly.pdbx_seq_one_letter_code
_entity_poly.pdbx_strand_id
1 'polypeptide(L)' 'IGPWHTANQYTGQVREITFRSVCNSPMCPPDTAMTEWQHAILSTNNMNL' A
#
# COMPACT_ATOMS: atom_id res chain seq x y z
N ILE A 1 -0.85 7.51 -6.53
CA ILE A 1 -1.59 6.54 -5.70
C ILE A 1 -2.77 6.03 -6.52
N GLY A 2 -2.86 4.73 -6.76
CA GLY A 2 -3.95 4.13 -7.55
C GLY A 2 -5.26 4.04 -6.75
N PRO A 3 -6.41 3.95 -7.43
CA PRO A 3 -7.69 3.77 -6.77
C PRO A 3 -7.81 2.36 -6.17
N TRP A 4 -8.60 2.27 -5.10
CA TRP A 4 -9.03 0.99 -4.56
C TRP A 4 -9.96 0.27 -5.55
N HIS A 5 -9.76 -1.04 -5.71
CA HIS A 5 -10.63 -1.91 -6.48
C HIS A 5 -10.80 -3.25 -5.76
N THR A 6 -11.92 -3.93 -6.02
CA THR A 6 -12.20 -5.24 -5.42
C THR A 6 -11.17 -6.25 -5.91
N ALA A 7 -10.56 -6.98 -4.97
CA ALA A 7 -9.66 -8.06 -5.30
C ALA A 7 -10.44 -9.30 -5.77
N ASN A 8 -10.06 -9.88 -6.90
CA ASN A 8 -10.69 -11.10 -7.41
C ASN A 8 -10.27 -12.35 -6.63
N GLN A 9 -9.10 -12.33 -5.98
CA GLN A 9 -8.48 -13.50 -5.36
C GLN A 9 -8.64 -13.58 -3.83
N TYR A 10 -9.14 -12.52 -3.19
CA TYR A 10 -9.26 -12.43 -1.72
C TYR A 10 -10.34 -11.41 -1.33
N THR A 11 -10.96 -11.61 -0.17
CA THR A 11 -11.98 -10.69 0.36
C THR A 11 -11.36 -9.34 0.73
N GLY A 12 -11.84 -8.25 0.13
CA GLY A 12 -11.39 -6.90 0.43
C GLY A 12 -11.13 -6.05 -0.81
N GLN A 13 -10.39 -4.96 -0.60
CA GLN A 13 -9.97 -4.02 -1.65
C GLN A 13 -8.45 -4.02 -1.78
N VAL A 14 -7.97 -3.76 -3.00
CA VAL A 14 -6.56 -3.56 -3.32
C VAL A 14 -6.32 -2.28 -4.07
N ARG A 15 -5.12 -1.73 -3.89
CA ARG A 15 -4.60 -0.66 -4.73
C ARG A 15 -3.10 -0.78 -4.89
N GLU A 16 -2.61 -0.26 -5.99
CA GLU A 16 -1.19 -0.03 -6.22
C GLU A 16 -0.82 1.38 -5.79
N ILE A 17 0.29 1.53 -5.07
CA ILE A 17 0.85 2.82 -4.72
C ILE A 17 2.29 2.89 -5.23
N THR A 18 2.66 4.03 -5.80
CA THR A 18 4.02 4.34 -6.22
C THR A 18 4.49 5.58 -5.46
N PHE A 19 5.66 5.46 -4.83
CA PHE A 19 6.24 6.54 -4.03
C PHE A 19 7.76 6.47 -4.02
N ARG A 20 8.40 7.52 -3.51
CA ARG A 20 9.84 7.55 -3.25
C ARG A 20 10.06 7.34 -1.77
N SER A 21 10.76 6.28 -1.40
CA SER A 21 11.15 6.03 -0.02
C SER A 21 12.52 6.64 0.22
N VAL A 22 12.62 7.56 1.19
CA VAL A 22 13.90 8.20 1.56
C VAL A 22 14.81 7.17 2.23
N CYS A 23 16.06 7.07 1.77
CA CYS A 23 17.12 6.37 2.51
C CYS A 23 17.98 7.41 3.23
N ASN A 24 18.13 7.24 4.55
CA ASN A 24 18.99 8.09 5.38
C ASN A 24 20.41 7.51 5.59
N SER A 25 20.69 6.32 5.07
CA SER A 25 22.02 5.74 5.15
C SER A 25 22.96 6.42 4.14
N PRO A 26 24.20 6.77 4.53
CA PRO A 26 25.17 7.40 3.63
C PRO A 26 25.64 6.48 2.50
N MET A 27 25.27 5.20 2.55
CA MET A 27 25.64 4.18 1.56
C MET A 27 24.54 3.89 0.53
N CYS A 28 23.32 4.43 0.66
CA CYS A 28 22.31 4.35 -0.40
C CYS A 28 22.07 5.69 -1.10
N PRO A 29 21.49 5.66 -2.32
CA PRO A 29 20.91 6.85 -2.94
C PRO A 29 19.92 7.54 -1.98
N PRO A 30 19.71 8.86 -2.13
CA PRO A 30 18.87 9.63 -1.22
C PRO A 30 17.43 9.10 -1.14
N ASP A 31 16.93 8.50 -2.21
CA ASP A 31 15.61 7.88 -2.25
C ASP A 31 15.49 6.77 -3.31
N THR A 32 14.61 5.80 -3.03
CA THR A 32 14.32 4.67 -3.92
C THR A 32 12.87 4.73 -4.38
N ALA A 33 12.63 4.57 -5.67
CA ALA A 33 11.28 4.40 -6.18
C ALA A 33 10.74 3.02 -5.77
N MET A 34 9.56 3.02 -5.14
CA MET A 34 8.89 1.83 -4.63
C MET A 34 7.50 1.73 -5.26
N THR A 35 7.12 0.51 -5.61
CA THR A 35 5.74 0.12 -5.92
C THR A 35 5.27 -0.84 -4.84
N GLU A 36 4.17 -0.52 -4.18
CA GLU A 36 3.58 -1.33 -3.11
C GLU A 36 2.11 -1.64 -3.42
N TRP A 37 1.73 -2.89 -3.21
CA TRP A 37 0.34 -3.35 -3.29
C TRP A 37 -0.25 -3.35 -1.89
N GLN A 38 -1.26 -2.50 -1.67
CA GLN A 38 -1.94 -2.39 -0.39
C GLN A 38 -3.22 -3.20 -0.40
N HIS A 39 -3.48 -3.92 0.68
CA HIS A 39 -4.64 -4.78 0.85
C HIS A 39 -5.44 -4.28 2.06
N ALA A 40 -6.72 -4.00 1.86
CA ALA A 40 -7.65 -3.62 2.91
C ALA A 40 -8.73 -4.71 3.06
N ILE A 41 -8.69 -5.44 4.17
CA ILE A 41 -9.75 -6.39 4.51
C ILE A 41 -10.90 -5.59 5.12
N LEU A 42 -12.05 -5.61 4.46
CA LEU A 42 -13.29 -5.07 5.01
C LEU A 42 -13.81 -6.08 6.03
N SER A 43 -13.45 -5.91 7.31
CA SER A 43 -14.09 -6.68 8.38
C SER A 43 -15.54 -6.21 8.52
N THR A 44 -16.48 -7.13 8.68
CA THR A 44 -17.92 -6.85 8.78
C THR A 44 -18.32 -6.16 10.09
N ASN A 45 -17.36 -5.79 10.94
CA ASN A 45 -17.62 -5.14 12.23
C ASN A 45 -17.22 -3.67 12.16
N ASN A 46 -18.21 -2.80 12.03
CA ASN A 46 -18.11 -1.40 12.45
C ASN A 46 -17.99 -1.32 13.98
N MET A 47 -16.89 -1.81 14.55
CA MET A 47 -16.43 -1.31 15.83
C MET A 47 -15.33 -0.31 15.52
N ASN A 48 -15.74 0.96 15.42
CA ASN A 48 -14.85 2.10 15.57
C ASN A 48 -13.96 1.83 16.80
N LEU A 49 -12.66 1.65 16.57
CA LEU A 49 -11.64 1.91 17.58
C LEU A 49 -11.35 3.41 17.59
#